data_AF-A0A8T1F6T0-F1
#
_entry.id   AF-A0A8T1F6T0-F1
#
_cell.length_a   1.000
_cell.length_b   1.000
_cell.length_c   1.000
_cell.angle_alpha   90.00
_cell.angle_beta   90.00
_cell.angle_gamma   90.00
#
_symmetry.space_group_name_H-M   'P 1'
#
loop_
_entity.id
_entity.type
_entity.pdbx_description
1 polymer ?
#
loop_
_entity_poly.entity_id
_entity_poly.type
_entity_poly.pdbx_seq_one_letter_code
_entity_poly.pdbx_strand_id
1 'polypeptide(L)'
;MLWWFDDQRRGYPPYNGISSDDLDTTKKKATLSEWSIMMRHIVNGIEDKLHVPMPSIRDESHAIDLFKTGYEMLKLKPSKRKRRVDQLKLTTVLRLVREGEVPRGRVLPFKARRRSTQ
;
A
#
# COMPACT_ATOMS: atom_id res chain seq x y z
N MET A 1 -15.07 -1.17 -7.94
CA MET A 1 -14.99 -2.37 -7.08
C MET A 1 -13.83 -2.23 -6.13
N LEU A 2 -14.14 -1.67 -4.96
CA LEU A 2 -13.20 -1.42 -3.88
C LEU A 2 -13.30 -2.60 -2.89
N TRP A 3 -12.73 -3.74 -3.29
CA TRP A 3 -12.70 -5.03 -2.55
C TRP A 3 -12.09 -4.96 -1.13
N TRP A 4 -11.54 -3.81 -0.75
CA TRP A 4 -11.02 -3.53 0.59
C TRP A 4 -12.10 -3.28 1.66
N PHE A 5 -13.33 -2.93 1.27
CA PHE A 5 -14.40 -2.51 2.20
C PHE A 5 -15.62 -3.40 2.30
N ASP A 6 -15.42 -4.71 2.14
CA ASP A 6 -16.50 -5.70 2.11
C ASP A 6 -17.31 -5.55 0.81
N ASP A 7 -17.20 -6.53 -0.09
CA ASP A 7 -18.05 -6.58 -1.26
C ASP A 7 -19.17 -7.58 -0.99
N GLN A 8 -20.15 -7.14 -0.20
CA GLN A 8 -21.34 -7.91 0.16
C GLN A 8 -22.08 -8.44 -1.09
N ARG A 9 -22.03 -7.71 -2.21
CA ARG A 9 -22.69 -8.11 -3.46
C ARG A 9 -22.00 -9.30 -4.13
N ARG A 10 -20.71 -9.50 -3.85
CA ARG A 10 -19.91 -10.61 -4.39
C ARG A 10 -19.52 -11.64 -3.34
N GLY A 11 -19.91 -11.42 -2.07
CA GLY A 11 -19.55 -12.28 -0.94
C GLY A 11 -18.06 -12.26 -0.60
N TYR A 12 -17.31 -11.23 -1.01
CA TYR A 12 -15.90 -11.13 -0.68
C TYR A 12 -15.73 -10.43 0.66
N PRO A 13 -15.05 -11.08 1.64
CA PRO A 13 -14.82 -10.47 2.93
C PRO A 13 -13.99 -9.20 2.78
N PRO A 14 -14.13 -8.22 3.69
CA PRO A 14 -13.30 -7.04 3.71
C PRO A 14 -11.82 -7.44 3.81
N TYR A 15 -10.94 -6.55 3.38
CA TYR A 15 -9.49 -6.78 3.38
C TYR A 15 -8.97 -7.34 4.72
N ASN A 16 -9.50 -6.80 5.83
CA ASN A 16 -9.14 -7.18 7.20
C ASN A 16 -9.54 -8.62 7.57
N GLY A 17 -10.41 -9.25 6.78
CA GLY A 17 -10.88 -10.63 6.96
C GLY A 17 -10.12 -11.66 6.12
N ILE A 18 -9.16 -11.26 5.28
CA ILE A 18 -8.38 -12.19 4.47
C ILE A 18 -7.17 -12.67 5.29
N SER A 19 -7.16 -13.94 5.69
CA SER A 19 -5.98 -14.52 6.33
C SER A 19 -4.92 -14.84 5.29
N SER A 20 -3.65 -14.74 5.69
CA SER A 20 -2.57 -15.24 4.84
C SER A 20 -2.61 -16.76 4.67
N ASP A 21 -3.30 -17.48 5.57
CA ASP A 21 -3.47 -18.92 5.49
C ASP A 21 -4.46 -19.35 4.41
N ASP A 22 -5.35 -18.45 4.00
CA ASP A 22 -6.32 -18.67 2.92
C ASP A 22 -5.68 -18.62 1.52
N LEU A 23 -4.36 -18.33 1.44
CA LEU A 23 -3.65 -18.13 0.18
C LEU A 23 -2.68 -19.28 -0.11
N ASP A 24 -2.90 -20.00 -1.20
CA ASP A 24 -2.14 -21.22 -1.54
C ASP A 24 -0.66 -20.99 -1.83
N THR A 25 -0.28 -19.78 -2.29
CA THR A 25 1.09 -19.51 -2.76
C THR A 25 1.77 -18.44 -1.95
N THR A 26 3.07 -18.63 -1.71
CA THR A 26 3.94 -17.64 -1.05
C THR A 26 3.90 -16.28 -1.77
N LYS A 27 3.75 -16.27 -3.10
CA LYS A 27 3.62 -15.06 -3.89
C LYS A 27 2.33 -14.30 -3.56
N LYS A 28 1.19 -14.99 -3.49
CA LYS A 28 -0.09 -14.39 -3.08
C LYS A 28 0.01 -13.81 -1.66
N LYS A 29 0.59 -14.57 -0.71
CA LYS A 29 0.82 -14.11 0.67
C LYS A 29 1.69 -12.85 0.74
N ALA A 30 2.79 -12.82 -0.02
CA ALA A 30 3.67 -11.65 -0.09
C ALA A 30 2.96 -10.43 -0.67
N THR A 31 2.17 -10.61 -1.74
CA THR A 31 1.36 -9.55 -2.31
C THR A 31 0.32 -9.04 -1.31
N LEU A 32 -0.39 -9.92 -0.60
CA LEU A 32 -1.32 -9.52 0.45
C LEU A 32 -0.61 -8.65 1.50
N SER A 33 0.56 -9.05 1.97
CA SER A 33 1.36 -8.29 2.94
C SER A 33 1.80 -6.91 2.40
N GLU A 34 2.26 -6.83 1.15
CA GLU A 34 2.61 -5.56 0.51
C GLU A 34 1.40 -4.61 0.44
N TRP A 35 0.23 -5.16 0.10
CA TRP A 35 -1.03 -4.44 0.13
C TRP A 35 -1.39 -3.98 1.55
N SER A 36 -1.20 -4.80 2.60
CA SER A 36 -1.55 -4.43 3.99
C SER A 36 -0.81 -3.18 4.42
N ILE A 37 0.49 -3.16 4.09
CA ILE A 37 1.37 -2.07 4.46
C ILE A 37 0.96 -0.80 3.71
N MET A 38 0.65 -0.89 2.41
CA MET A 38 0.15 0.26 1.65
C MET A 38 -1.13 0.82 2.27
N MET A 39 -2.09 -0.04 2.57
CA MET A 39 -3.38 0.38 3.13
C MET A 39 -3.21 1.11 4.45
N ARG A 40 -2.29 0.64 5.31
CA ARG A 40 -1.95 1.33 6.55
C ARG A 40 -1.41 2.74 6.30
N HIS A 41 -0.53 2.93 5.32
CA HIS A 41 -0.05 4.29 4.99
C HIS A 41 -1.16 5.20 4.47
N ILE A 42 -2.10 4.66 3.70
CA ILE A 42 -3.26 5.41 3.19
C ILE A 42 -4.18 5.80 4.34
N VAL A 43 -4.51 4.87 5.24
CA VAL A 43 -5.33 5.14 6.43
C VAL A 43 -4.68 6.21 7.30
N ASN A 44 -3.38 6.08 7.60
CA ASN A 44 -2.65 7.11 8.34
C ASN A 44 -2.71 8.47 7.63
N GLY A 45 -2.58 8.50 6.30
CA GLY A 45 -2.69 9.74 5.52
C GLY A 45 -4.10 10.36 5.55
N ILE A 46 -5.15 9.54 5.63
CA ILE A 46 -6.54 9.99 5.80
C ILE A 46 -6.72 10.59 7.19
N GLU A 47 -6.27 9.87 8.23
CA GLU A 47 -6.36 10.30 9.62
C GLU A 47 -5.57 11.58 9.86
N ASP A 48 -4.37 11.71 9.27
CA ASP A 48 -3.54 12.91 9.32
C ASP A 48 -4.24 14.12 8.66
N LYS A 49 -5.00 13.91 7.58
CA LYS A 49 -5.68 15.00 6.84
C LYS A 49 -7.03 15.37 7.43
N LEU A 50 -7.79 14.41 7.93
CA LEU A 50 -9.11 14.64 8.50
C LEU A 50 -9.06 14.92 10.01
N HIS A 51 -7.93 14.67 10.67
CA HIS A 51 -7.74 14.75 12.13
C HIS A 51 -8.78 13.96 12.92
N VAL A 52 -9.37 12.94 12.30
CA VAL A 52 -10.33 12.01 12.90
C VAL A 52 -9.89 10.58 12.57
N PRO A 53 -10.22 9.60 13.43
CA PRO A 53 -9.99 8.19 13.10
C PRO A 53 -10.70 7.80 11.80
N MET A 54 -10.18 6.78 11.13
CA MET A 54 -10.69 6.31 9.83
C MET A 54 -12.23 6.28 9.78
N PRO A 55 -12.87 7.11 8.94
CA PRO A 55 -14.32 7.21 8.92
C PRO A 55 -14.96 5.92 8.39
N SER A 56 -16.13 5.59 8.94
CA SER A 56 -16.95 4.49 8.44
C SER A 56 -17.43 4.80 7.02
N ILE A 57 -17.42 3.78 6.17
CA ILE A 57 -17.70 3.92 4.75
C ILE A 57 -19.14 3.62 4.47
N ARG A 58 -19.73 4.52 3.69
CA ARG A 58 -21.15 4.55 3.38
C ARG A 58 -21.38 4.04 1.97
N ASP A 59 -20.64 4.60 1.02
CA ASP A 59 -20.80 4.34 -0.42
C ASP A 59 -19.46 4.12 -1.13
N GLU A 60 -19.51 3.54 -2.33
CA GLU A 60 -18.34 3.33 -3.18
C GLU A 60 -17.68 4.67 -3.56
N SER A 61 -18.45 5.70 -3.86
CA SER A 61 -17.95 7.05 -4.15
C SER A 61 -17.17 7.62 -2.96
N HIS A 62 -17.73 7.49 -1.76
CA HIS A 62 -17.07 7.93 -0.53
C HIS A 62 -15.74 7.18 -0.30
N ALA A 63 -15.70 5.87 -0.57
CA ALA A 63 -14.48 5.10 -0.48
C ALA A 63 -13.41 5.53 -1.52
N ILE A 64 -13.81 5.88 -2.75
CA ILE A 64 -12.90 6.42 -3.76
C ILE A 64 -12.29 7.75 -3.29
N ASP A 65 -13.10 8.64 -2.72
CA ASP A 65 -12.64 9.95 -2.30
C ASP A 65 -11.72 9.87 -1.08
N LEU A 66 -12.01 9.00 -0.12
CA LEU A 66 -11.10 8.69 0.99
C LEU A 66 -9.77 8.12 0.48
N PHE A 67 -9.82 7.17 -0.46
CA PHE A 67 -8.61 6.61 -1.06
C PHE A 67 -7.75 7.68 -1.73
N LYS A 68 -8.34 8.54 -2.57
CA LYS A 68 -7.62 9.66 -3.22
C LYS A 68 -7.00 10.58 -2.18
N THR A 69 -7.77 10.92 -1.15
CA THR A 69 -7.35 11.77 -0.04
C THR A 69 -6.11 11.20 0.66
N GLY A 70 -6.14 9.92 1.05
CA GLY A 70 -4.99 9.27 1.68
C GLY A 70 -3.80 9.11 0.74
N TYR A 71 -4.07 8.83 -0.53
CA TYR A 71 -3.03 8.65 -1.54
C TYR A 71 -2.26 9.95 -1.83
N GLU A 72 -2.94 11.10 -1.85
CA GLU A 72 -2.32 12.43 -1.97
C GLU A 72 -1.39 12.75 -0.80
N MET A 73 -1.71 12.23 0.39
CA MET A 73 -0.93 12.45 1.62
C MET A 73 0.29 11.55 1.73
N LEU A 74 0.47 10.58 0.82
CA LEU A 74 1.65 9.73 0.79
C LEU A 74 2.90 10.55 0.51
N LYS A 75 3.84 10.54 1.46
CA LYS A 75 5.14 11.20 1.36
C LYS A 75 6.09 10.38 0.48
N LEU A 76 5.83 10.36 -0.83
CA LEU A 76 6.69 9.68 -1.80
C LEU A 76 8.04 10.39 -1.88
N LYS A 77 9.13 9.61 -1.91
CA LYS A 77 10.47 10.16 -2.16
C LYS A 77 10.46 11.09 -3.38
N PRO A 78 11.00 12.32 -3.27
CA PRO A 78 11.01 13.27 -4.38
C PRO A 78 11.77 12.72 -5.59
N SER A 79 11.37 13.18 -6.78
CA SER A 79 11.98 12.80 -8.06
C SER A 79 12.60 14.02 -8.71
N LYS A 80 13.69 13.82 -9.48
CA LYS A 80 14.19 14.86 -10.39
C LYS A 80 13.20 15.17 -11.53
N ARG A 81 12.41 14.19 -11.97
CA ARG A 81 11.40 14.32 -13.04
C ARG A 81 10.00 14.10 -12.48
N LYS A 82 9.02 14.91 -12.92
CA LYS A 82 7.60 14.74 -12.53
C LYS A 82 7.14 13.32 -12.86
N ARG A 83 6.61 12.60 -11.86
CA ARG A 83 6.08 11.25 -12.04
C ARG A 83 4.60 11.31 -12.37
N ARG A 84 4.15 10.39 -13.21
CA ARG A 84 2.74 10.09 -13.44
C ARG A 84 2.30 9.09 -12.36
N VAL A 85 1.72 9.61 -11.28
CA VAL A 85 1.41 8.83 -10.06
C VAL A 85 0.31 7.78 -10.27
N ASP A 86 -0.56 8.03 -11.24
CA ASP A 86 -1.61 7.16 -11.76
C ASP A 86 -1.06 5.91 -12.48
N GLN A 87 0.15 6.01 -13.04
CA GLN A 87 0.81 4.91 -13.77
C GLN A 87 1.79 4.12 -12.91
N LEU A 88 1.97 4.50 -11.64
CA LEU A 88 2.88 3.80 -10.75
C LEU A 88 2.26 2.48 -10.29
N LYS A 89 3.03 1.40 -10.44
CA LYS A 89 2.70 0.11 -9.81
C LYS A 89 2.73 0.27 -8.29
N LEU A 90 1.80 -0.38 -7.60
CA LEU A 90 1.70 -0.39 -6.13
C LEU A 90 3.04 -0.67 -5.44
N THR A 91 3.78 -1.68 -5.90
CA THR A 91 5.08 -2.06 -5.35
C THR A 91 6.10 -0.93 -5.44
N THR A 92 6.06 -0.15 -6.52
CA THR A 92 6.90 1.04 -6.69
C THR A 92 6.49 2.15 -5.75
N VAL A 93 5.18 2.40 -5.59
CA VAL A 93 4.66 3.40 -4.64
C VAL A 93 5.12 3.06 -3.23
N LEU A 94 4.97 1.80 -2.81
CA LEU A 94 5.38 1.34 -1.48
C LEU A 94 6.88 1.49 -1.27
N ARG A 95 7.68 1.14 -2.28
CA ARG A 95 9.13 1.37 -2.25
C ARG A 95 9.45 2.86 -2.08
N LEU A 96 8.77 3.75 -2.78
CA LEU A 96 8.98 5.21 -2.69
C LEU A 96 8.55 5.80 -1.35
N VAL A 97 7.48 5.28 -0.73
CA VAL A 97 7.08 5.65 0.65
C VAL A 97 8.19 5.24 1.61
N ARG A 98 8.64 3.98 1.56
CA ARG A 98 9.73 3.49 2.43
C ARG A 98 11.04 4.27 2.23
N GLU A 99 11.41 4.58 1.00
CA GLU A 99 12.60 5.39 0.72
C GLU A 99 12.44 6.87 1.13
N GLY A 100 11.20 7.36 1.30
CA GLY A 100 10.90 8.71 1.79
C GLY A 100 10.90 8.80 3.32
N GLU A 101 10.44 7.75 4.00
CA GLU A 101 10.42 7.65 5.46
C GLU A 101 11.80 7.36 6.07
N VAL A 102 12.65 6.63 5.35
CA VAL A 102 14.02 6.32 5.80
C VAL A 102 14.91 7.54 5.50
N PRO A 103 15.46 8.24 6.52
CA PRO A 103 16.54 9.19 6.27
C PRO A 103 17.69 8.45 5.61
N ARG A 104 18.45 9.11 4.72
CA ARG A 104 19.51 8.57 3.85
C ARG A 104 20.61 7.66 4.49
N GLY A 105 20.47 7.21 5.73
CA GLY A 105 21.46 6.46 6.52
C GLY A 105 21.31 4.93 6.62
N ARG A 106 20.20 4.29 6.21
CA ARG A 106 20.16 2.80 6.12
C ARG A 106 20.37 2.33 4.68
N VAL A 107 21.54 2.66 4.13
CA VAL A 107 22.06 1.94 2.97
C VAL A 107 22.48 0.56 3.47
N LEU A 108 21.63 -0.45 3.28
CA LEU A 108 22.08 -1.83 3.45
C LEU A 108 23.24 -2.03 2.48
N PRO A 109 24.43 -2.45 2.94
CA PRO A 109 25.58 -2.63 2.07
C PRO A 109 25.20 -3.61 0.97
N PHE A 110 25.56 -3.27 -0.27
CA PHE A 110 25.33 -4.13 -1.42
C PHE A 110 25.94 -5.51 -1.16
N LYS A 111 25.08 -6.53 -1.01
CA LYS A 111 25.52 -7.91 -0.86
C LYS A 111 25.45 -8.58 -2.22
N ALA A 112 26.62 -8.78 -2.84
CA ALA A 112 26.72 -9.52 -4.10
C ALA A 112 26.08 -10.91 -3.93
N ARG A 113 25.20 -11.29 -4.87
CA ARG A 113 24.64 -12.64 -4.92
C ARG A 113 25.80 -13.61 -5.15
N ARG A 114 26.05 -14.52 -4.20
CA ARG A 114 27.03 -15.60 -4.38
C ARG A 114 26.59 -16.43 -5.58
N ARG A 115 27.36 -16.39 -6.67
CA ARG A 115 27.24 -17.36 -7.74
C ARG A 115 27.84 -18.65 -7.20
N SER A 116 27.04 -19.71 -7.15
CA SER A 116 27.55 -21.06 -6.96
C SER A 116 28.36 -21.40 -8.21
N THR A 117 29.68 -21.37 -8.09
CA THR A 117 30.57 -21.95 -9.08
C THR A 117 30.46 -23.46 -8.90
N GLN A 118 29.90 -24.15 -9.90
CA GLN A 118 30.19 -25.56 -10.14
C GLN A 118 31.43 -25.63 -11.01
#